data_AF-A0A2M8AWQ5-F1
#
_entry.id   AF-A0A2M8AWQ5-F1
#
_cell.length_a   1.000
_cell.length_b   1.000
_cell.length_c   1.000
_cell.angle_alpha   90.00
_cell.angle_beta   90.00
_cell.angle_gamma   90.00
#
_symmetry.space_group_name_H-M   'P 1'
#
loop_
_entity.id
_entity.type
_entity.pdbx_description
1 polymer ?
#
loop_
_entity_poly.entity_id
_entity_poly.type
_entity_poly.pdbx_seq_one_letter_code
_entity_poly.pdbx_strand_id
1 'polypeptide(L)'
;MRTATPRDSETSDIEQGVDAMAVPRRRTLRSLLMAALVLTIFPLFDGVAFALDNGECLDCHGDPAILGWSPAEKASNVTPAGTKRADSLFGKFPGMSLHVAPGPYKMSVHADVSCTDCHADIKDLPHPARLKRVDCSGCHSEVAAVYAKSRHAVAADRKPVVNGPGCVDCHGAHAAP
;
A
#
# COMPACT_ATOMS: atom_id res chain seq x y z
N MET A 1 7.94 33.98 -70.42
CA MET A 1 6.83 32.99 -70.58
C MET A 1 7.16 32.03 -71.72
N ARG A 2 7.44 30.76 -71.43
CA ARG A 2 7.24 29.56 -72.29
C ARG A 2 7.84 28.34 -71.59
N THR A 3 7.06 27.28 -71.57
CA THR A 3 7.36 25.89 -71.21
C THR A 3 8.35 25.24 -72.20
N ALA A 4 9.20 24.31 -71.71
CA ALA A 4 9.59 23.08 -72.43
C ALA A 4 10.37 22.11 -71.51
N THR A 5 9.97 20.84 -71.58
CA THR A 5 10.43 19.58 -70.96
C THR A 5 11.64 18.98 -71.74
N PRO A 6 11.98 17.67 -71.74
CA PRO A 6 11.81 16.52 -70.80
C PRO A 6 13.13 15.72 -70.56
N ARG A 7 13.15 14.76 -69.62
CA ARG A 7 13.72 13.43 -69.90
C ARG A 7 13.38 12.39 -68.84
N ASP A 8 12.78 11.33 -69.34
CA ASP A 8 12.41 10.10 -68.68
C ASP A 8 13.58 9.11 -68.80
N SER A 9 13.83 8.30 -67.78
CA SER A 9 14.54 7.03 -67.93
C SER A 9 14.14 6.07 -66.82
N GLU A 10 13.11 5.29 -67.11
CA GLU A 10 12.85 3.99 -66.51
C GLU A 10 14.03 3.04 -66.82
N THR A 11 14.52 2.31 -65.82
CA THR A 11 15.28 1.08 -66.04
C THR A 11 14.72 0.00 -65.14
N SER A 12 13.99 -0.90 -65.79
CA SER A 12 13.62 -2.24 -65.34
C SER A 12 14.84 -3.16 -65.34
N ASP A 13 14.73 -4.22 -64.54
CA ASP A 13 15.46 -5.48 -64.57
C ASP A 13 16.90 -5.51 -64.04
N ILE A 14 17.11 -6.36 -63.03
CA ILE A 14 17.88 -7.62 -63.14
C ILE A 14 17.79 -8.33 -61.77
N GLU A 15 16.95 -9.37 -61.71
CA GLU A 15 17.20 -10.52 -60.84
C GLU A 15 18.22 -11.43 -61.52
N GLN A 16 19.26 -11.85 -60.81
CA GLN A 16 19.80 -13.22 -60.85
C GLN A 16 20.89 -13.42 -59.79
N GLY A 17 20.83 -14.57 -59.12
CA GLY A 17 21.46 -14.83 -57.83
C GLY A 17 22.94 -15.20 -57.82
N VAL A 18 23.46 -15.29 -56.59
CA VAL A 18 24.70 -15.95 -56.22
C VAL A 18 24.43 -16.83 -55.01
N ASP A 19 25.06 -18.00 -55.07
CA ASP A 19 24.77 -19.24 -54.38
C ASP A 19 24.93 -19.26 -52.86
N ALA A 20 24.24 -20.25 -52.31
CA ALA A 20 24.15 -20.62 -50.91
C ALA A 20 25.50 -20.84 -50.23
N MET A 21 25.76 -20.09 -49.15
CA MET A 21 26.65 -20.52 -48.08
C MET A 21 25.83 -21.12 -46.93
N ALA A 22 25.83 -22.44 -46.85
CA ALA A 22 25.23 -23.18 -45.74
C ALA A 22 26.08 -23.02 -44.47
N VAL A 23 25.75 -22.02 -43.64
CA VAL A 23 26.24 -21.92 -42.26
C VAL A 23 25.47 -22.94 -41.41
N PRO A 24 26.13 -23.92 -40.75
CA PRO A 24 25.43 -24.86 -39.89
C PRO A 24 24.82 -24.12 -38.71
N ARG A 25 23.49 -24.10 -38.71
CA ARG A 25 22.62 -23.41 -37.77
C ARG A 25 22.79 -24.03 -36.37
N ARG A 26 23.75 -23.54 -35.58
CA ARG A 26 23.92 -23.86 -34.14
C ARG A 26 22.75 -23.31 -33.29
N ARG A 27 21.50 -23.60 -33.67
CA ARG A 27 20.27 -23.07 -33.02
C ARG A 27 19.64 -24.04 -32.02
N THR A 28 20.13 -25.27 -31.88
CA THR A 28 19.41 -26.27 -31.07
C THR A 28 19.87 -26.33 -29.61
N LEU A 29 21.15 -26.06 -29.29
CA LEU A 29 21.65 -26.25 -27.92
C LEU A 29 21.37 -25.06 -26.97
N ARG A 30 21.44 -23.81 -27.47
CA ARG A 30 21.19 -22.60 -26.65
C ARG A 30 19.72 -22.42 -26.25
N SER A 31 18.79 -22.80 -27.13
CA SER A 31 17.35 -22.69 -26.86
C SER A 31 16.85 -23.76 -25.88
N LEU A 32 17.47 -24.96 -25.87
CA LEU A 32 17.15 -26.02 -24.91
C LEU A 32 17.67 -25.72 -23.49
N LEU A 33 18.84 -25.08 -23.36
CA LEU A 33 19.39 -24.66 -22.06
C LEU A 33 18.58 -23.55 -21.38
N MET A 34 18.03 -22.60 -22.14
CA MET A 34 17.15 -21.55 -21.58
C MET A 34 15.77 -22.11 -21.18
N ALA A 35 15.19 -23.02 -21.99
CA ALA A 35 13.92 -23.67 -21.66
C ALA A 35 14.04 -24.59 -20.43
N ALA A 36 15.16 -25.29 -20.26
CA ALA A 36 15.43 -26.11 -19.09
C ALA A 36 15.57 -25.27 -17.80
N LEU A 37 16.22 -24.10 -17.87
CA LEU A 37 16.38 -23.20 -16.72
C LEU A 37 15.04 -22.61 -16.26
N VAL A 38 14.16 -22.26 -17.20
CA VAL A 38 12.81 -21.78 -16.88
C VAL A 38 11.98 -22.92 -16.25
N LEU A 39 12.05 -24.15 -16.76
CA LEU A 39 11.27 -25.29 -16.24
C LEU A 39 11.74 -25.76 -14.85
N THR A 40 13.01 -25.56 -14.49
CA THR A 40 13.54 -25.89 -13.15
C THR A 40 13.32 -24.79 -12.11
N ILE A 41 13.14 -23.53 -12.54
CA ILE A 41 12.96 -22.39 -11.62
C ILE A 41 11.48 -22.05 -11.41
N PHE A 42 10.61 -22.31 -12.40
CA PHE A 42 9.16 -22.03 -12.30
C PHE A 42 8.44 -22.70 -11.10
N PRO A 43 8.73 -23.96 -10.71
CA PRO A 43 8.04 -24.58 -9.57
C PRO A 43 8.57 -24.15 -8.20
N LEU A 44 9.54 -23.22 -8.12
CA LEU A 44 10.04 -22.67 -6.83
C LEU A 44 9.33 -21.37 -6.43
N PHE A 45 8.39 -20.88 -7.24
CA PHE A 45 7.59 -19.67 -6.96
C PHE A 45 6.17 -19.98 -6.48
N ASP A 46 5.90 -21.20 -6.01
CA ASP A 46 4.65 -21.52 -5.33
C ASP A 46 4.64 -20.86 -3.94
N GLY A 47 3.96 -19.71 -3.86
CA GLY A 47 3.41 -19.17 -2.62
C GLY A 47 4.40 -18.48 -1.68
N VAL A 48 5.03 -17.39 -2.12
CA VAL A 48 5.55 -16.42 -1.15
C VAL A 48 4.33 -15.72 -0.52
N ALA A 49 4.05 -16.01 0.74
CA ALA A 49 3.11 -15.23 1.53
C ALA A 49 3.72 -13.85 1.77
N PHE A 50 3.32 -12.86 0.96
CA PHE A 50 3.74 -11.48 1.15
C PHE A 50 3.03 -10.90 2.38
N ALA A 51 3.80 -10.34 3.30
CA ALA A 51 3.24 -9.58 4.42
C ALA A 51 2.58 -8.31 3.89
N LEU A 52 1.47 -7.89 4.51
CA LEU A 52 0.77 -6.68 4.09
C LEU A 52 1.72 -5.48 4.09
N ASP A 53 1.74 -4.73 3.00
CA ASP A 53 2.50 -3.49 2.90
C ASP A 53 1.60 -2.24 3.03
N ASN A 54 2.22 -1.07 3.20
CA ASN A 54 1.50 0.19 3.40
C ASN A 54 0.64 0.57 2.19
N GLY A 55 1.02 0.16 0.98
CA GLY A 55 0.28 0.38 -0.25
C GLY A 55 -1.12 -0.23 -0.22
N GLU A 56 -1.23 -1.51 0.17
CA GLU A 56 -2.53 -2.20 0.26
C GLU A 56 -3.49 -1.54 1.27
N CYS A 57 -2.94 -0.92 2.32
CA CYS A 57 -3.72 -0.13 3.26
C CYS A 57 -4.19 1.19 2.61
N LEU A 58 -3.30 1.86 1.88
CA LEU A 58 -3.54 3.14 1.23
C LEU A 58 -4.40 3.04 -0.03
N ASP A 59 -4.58 1.86 -0.62
CA ASP A 59 -5.50 1.67 -1.75
C ASP A 59 -6.95 2.04 -1.38
N CYS A 60 -7.35 1.82 -0.12
CA CYS A 60 -8.65 2.24 0.39
C CYS A 60 -8.54 3.47 1.31
N HIS A 61 -7.57 3.50 2.22
CA HIS A 61 -7.46 4.58 3.20
C HIS A 61 -6.73 5.82 2.64
N GLY A 62 -6.00 5.70 1.55
CA GLY A 62 -5.28 6.80 0.89
C GLY A 62 -6.15 7.64 -0.04
N ASP A 63 -7.35 7.20 -0.39
CA ASP A 63 -8.31 7.95 -1.20
C ASP A 63 -9.27 8.76 -0.30
N PRO A 64 -9.35 10.11 -0.42
CA PRO A 64 -10.32 10.90 0.32
C PRO A 64 -11.79 10.54 0.02
N ALA A 65 -12.09 9.85 -1.09
CA ALA A 65 -13.45 9.42 -1.44
C ALA A 65 -14.08 8.51 -0.37
N ILE A 66 -13.28 7.78 0.42
CA ILE A 66 -13.76 6.94 1.53
C ILE A 66 -14.59 7.71 2.57
N LEU A 67 -14.35 9.02 2.69
CA LEU A 67 -15.11 9.89 3.58
C LEU A 67 -16.57 10.03 3.12
N GLY A 68 -16.82 9.98 1.81
CA GLY A 68 -18.14 10.08 1.19
C GLY A 68 -18.92 8.76 1.10
N TRP A 69 -18.29 7.61 1.35
CA TRP A 69 -18.95 6.31 1.26
C TRP A 69 -20.15 6.20 2.19
N SER A 70 -21.24 5.64 1.67
CA SER A 70 -22.42 5.24 2.42
C SER A 70 -22.09 4.18 3.49
N PRO A 71 -22.96 4.01 4.50
CA PRO A 71 -22.79 2.94 5.48
C PRO A 71 -22.72 1.54 4.85
N ALA A 72 -23.45 1.30 3.76
CA ALA A 72 -23.44 0.02 3.05
C ALA A 72 -22.11 -0.22 2.33
N GLU A 73 -21.57 0.78 1.63
CA GLU A 73 -20.25 0.71 0.99
C GLU A 73 -19.15 0.48 2.03
N LYS A 74 -19.19 1.18 3.17
CA LYS A 74 -18.23 0.93 4.26
C LYS A 74 -18.34 -0.50 4.79
N ALA A 75 -19.55 -1.01 4.98
CA ALA A 75 -19.78 -2.35 5.51
C ALA A 75 -19.39 -3.46 4.53
N SER A 76 -19.51 -3.24 3.22
CA SER A 76 -19.12 -4.23 2.20
C SER A 76 -17.61 -4.36 2.01
N ASN A 77 -16.82 -3.38 2.46
CA ASN A 77 -15.36 -3.33 2.30
C ASN A 77 -14.57 -3.80 3.55
N VAL A 78 -15.26 -4.30 4.57
CA VAL A 78 -14.66 -4.80 5.83
C VAL A 78 -15.39 -6.06 6.29
N THR A 79 -14.78 -6.83 7.19
CA THR A 79 -15.49 -7.94 7.85
C THR A 79 -16.32 -7.42 9.03
N PRO A 80 -17.50 -8.00 9.34
CA PRO A 80 -18.39 -7.51 10.40
C PRO A 80 -17.92 -7.92 11.80
N ALA A 81 -16.65 -7.69 12.11
CA ALA A 81 -15.99 -8.08 13.35
C ALA A 81 -15.49 -6.87 14.16
N GLY A 82 -15.16 -7.13 15.42
CA GLY A 82 -14.57 -6.16 16.34
C GLY A 82 -15.56 -5.42 17.25
N THR A 83 -15.06 -4.93 18.37
CA THR A 83 -15.86 -4.36 19.46
C THR A 83 -16.20 -2.89 19.21
N LYS A 84 -17.47 -2.51 19.36
CA LYS A 84 -17.85 -1.09 19.39
C LYS A 84 -17.25 -0.45 20.62
N ARG A 85 -16.56 0.68 20.43
CA ARG A 85 -16.18 1.55 21.54
C ARG A 85 -17.41 2.35 21.97
N ALA A 86 -17.52 2.60 23.27
CA ALA A 86 -18.50 3.56 23.77
C ALA A 86 -18.21 4.94 23.16
N ASP A 87 -19.27 5.65 22.83
CA ASP A 87 -19.14 7.02 22.33
C ASP A 87 -18.52 7.90 23.41
N SER A 88 -17.58 8.75 23.00
CA SER A 88 -17.00 9.75 23.88
C SER A 88 -18.03 10.84 24.16
N LEU A 89 -18.25 11.14 25.44
CA LEU A 89 -19.13 12.24 25.87
C LEU A 89 -18.62 13.62 25.39
N PHE A 90 -17.35 13.74 25.02
CA PHE A 90 -16.74 14.96 24.46
C PHE A 90 -16.64 14.93 22.93
N GLY A 91 -17.35 14.00 22.28
CA GLY A 91 -17.24 13.76 20.85
C GLY A 91 -15.96 13.00 20.47
N LYS A 92 -15.84 12.65 19.19
CA LYS A 92 -14.57 12.13 18.65
C LYS A 92 -13.55 13.26 18.69
N PHE A 93 -12.42 13.04 19.35
CA PHE A 93 -11.29 13.96 19.26
C PHE A 93 -10.93 14.19 17.77
N PRO A 94 -10.64 15.44 17.37
CA PRO A 94 -10.29 15.77 15.99
C PRO A 94 -9.06 14.97 15.55
N GLY A 95 -9.09 14.43 14.33
CA GLY A 95 -7.95 13.72 13.73
C GLY A 95 -8.12 12.21 13.52
N MET A 96 -9.16 11.58 14.07
CA MET A 96 -9.51 10.19 13.73
C MET A 96 -10.41 10.14 12.49
N SER A 97 -9.77 9.99 11.34
CA SER A 97 -10.38 9.88 10.01
C SER A 97 -10.24 8.46 9.45
N LEU A 98 -11.14 8.06 8.53
CA LEU A 98 -10.93 6.86 7.71
C LEU A 98 -9.92 7.09 6.58
N HIS A 99 -9.64 8.35 6.26
CA HIS A 99 -8.64 8.72 5.26
C HIS A 99 -7.30 9.03 5.93
N VAL A 100 -6.23 8.46 5.39
CA VAL A 100 -4.83 8.73 5.70
C VAL A 100 -4.19 9.39 4.48
N ALA A 101 -3.80 10.65 4.61
CA ALA A 101 -3.12 11.36 3.53
C ALA A 101 -1.66 10.86 3.43
N PRO A 102 -1.22 10.26 2.31
CA PRO A 102 0.11 9.66 2.21
C PRO A 102 1.26 10.67 2.41
N GLY A 103 1.06 11.91 1.94
CA GLY A 103 2.05 12.99 2.10
C GLY A 103 2.31 13.32 3.58
N PRO A 104 1.30 13.77 4.35
CA PRO A 104 1.43 14.01 5.78
C PRO A 104 1.97 12.82 6.58
N TYR A 105 1.57 11.59 6.26
CA TYR A 105 2.12 10.40 6.91
C TYR A 105 3.62 10.24 6.67
N LYS A 106 4.08 10.42 5.42
CA LYS A 106 5.51 10.37 5.05
C LYS A 106 6.35 11.49 5.66
N MET A 107 5.72 12.55 6.16
CA MET A 107 6.40 13.63 6.88
C MET A 107 6.46 13.40 8.39
N SER A 108 5.80 12.36 8.90
CA SER A 108 5.80 12.01 10.32
C SER A 108 7.09 11.34 10.75
N VAL A 109 7.36 11.30 12.06
CA VAL A 109 8.50 10.54 12.62
C VAL A 109 8.37 9.02 12.46
N HIS A 110 7.19 8.54 12.03
CA HIS A 110 6.90 7.14 11.78
C HIS A 110 6.78 6.80 10.28
N ALA A 111 7.37 7.62 9.40
CA ALA A 111 7.28 7.43 7.95
C ALA A 111 7.75 6.05 7.45
N ASP A 112 8.70 5.43 8.17
CA ASP A 112 9.28 4.12 7.84
C ASP A 112 8.64 2.96 8.61
N VAL A 113 7.58 3.21 9.38
CA VAL A 113 6.84 2.19 10.13
C VAL A 113 5.75 1.61 9.24
N SER A 114 5.45 0.32 9.36
CA SER A 114 4.33 -0.28 8.63
C SER A 114 3.00 0.02 9.34
N CYS A 115 1.91 0.13 8.58
CA CYS A 115 0.57 0.34 9.11
C CYS A 115 0.22 -0.75 10.13
N THR A 116 0.61 -2.00 9.84
CA THR A 116 0.40 -3.20 10.65
C THR A 116 1.30 -3.28 11.88
N ASP A 117 2.36 -2.47 11.99
CA ASP A 117 3.18 -2.41 13.22
C ASP A 117 2.41 -1.74 14.36
N CYS A 118 1.55 -0.77 14.02
CA CYS A 118 0.64 -0.12 14.98
C CYS A 118 -0.74 -0.79 14.99
N HIS A 119 -1.27 -1.15 13.83
CA HIS A 119 -2.52 -1.90 13.67
C HIS A 119 -2.26 -3.41 13.67
N ALA A 120 -1.62 -3.89 14.74
CA ALA A 120 -1.13 -5.26 14.85
C ALA A 120 -2.21 -6.36 14.82
N ASP A 121 -3.48 -5.98 14.98
CA ASP A 121 -4.64 -6.88 14.85
C ASP A 121 -5.13 -7.05 13.41
N ILE A 122 -4.55 -6.35 12.44
CA ILE A 122 -4.73 -6.63 11.01
C ILE A 122 -3.74 -7.72 10.59
N LYS A 123 -4.26 -8.77 9.96
CA LYS A 123 -3.48 -9.88 9.38
C LYS A 123 -3.83 -10.16 7.93
N ASP A 124 -5.06 -9.83 7.54
CA ASP A 124 -5.60 -10.10 6.23
C ASP A 124 -6.54 -8.95 5.82
N LEU A 125 -6.71 -8.80 4.51
CA LEU A 125 -7.74 -7.93 3.92
C LEU A 125 -8.83 -8.79 3.28
N PRO A 126 -10.12 -8.40 3.40
CA PRO A 126 -10.64 -7.27 4.16
C PRO A 126 -10.52 -7.47 5.68
N HIS A 127 -10.16 -6.41 6.40
CA HIS A 127 -9.92 -6.47 7.86
C HIS A 127 -11.22 -6.28 8.67
N PRO A 128 -11.22 -6.57 9.99
CA PRO A 128 -12.35 -6.27 10.87
C PRO A 128 -12.77 -4.81 10.83
N ALA A 129 -14.08 -4.56 10.74
CA ALA A 129 -14.68 -3.22 10.74
C ALA A 129 -14.27 -2.36 11.95
N ARG A 130 -13.89 -3.01 13.06
CA ARG A 130 -13.42 -2.33 14.27
C ARG A 130 -12.14 -2.95 14.76
N LEU A 131 -11.08 -2.15 14.69
CA LEU A 131 -9.77 -2.52 15.20
C LEU A 131 -9.62 -2.11 16.67
N LYS A 132 -8.66 -2.76 17.34
CA LYS A 132 -8.20 -2.36 18.66
C LYS A 132 -7.55 -0.98 18.60
N ARG A 133 -7.43 -0.32 19.76
CA ARG A 133 -6.61 0.89 19.85
C ARG A 133 -5.14 0.50 19.65
N VAL A 134 -4.42 1.30 18.88
CA VAL A 134 -2.97 1.17 18.71
C VAL A 134 -2.29 1.28 20.07
N ASP A 135 -1.25 0.47 20.27
CA ASP A 135 -0.46 0.45 21.50
C ASP A 135 0.93 1.03 21.24
N CYS A 136 1.12 2.29 21.67
CA CYS A 136 2.41 2.97 21.55
C CYS A 136 3.47 2.39 22.49
N SER A 137 3.08 1.68 23.55
CA SER A 137 4.01 1.22 24.59
C SER A 137 4.93 0.09 24.13
N GLY A 138 4.59 -0.59 23.02
CA GLY A 138 5.45 -1.60 22.40
C GLY A 138 6.81 -1.04 21.98
N CYS A 139 6.87 0.24 21.58
CA CYS A 139 8.12 0.94 21.26
C CYS A 139 8.45 2.07 22.25
N HIS A 140 7.43 2.75 22.80
CA HIS A 140 7.59 3.88 23.73
C HIS A 140 7.26 3.50 25.18
N SER A 141 7.84 2.41 25.67
CA SER A 141 7.54 1.82 26.98
C SER A 141 7.81 2.77 28.16
N GLU A 142 8.93 3.51 28.12
CA GLU A 142 9.31 4.46 29.16
C GLU A 142 8.31 5.63 29.27
N VAL A 143 7.96 6.23 28.13
CA VAL A 143 6.98 7.32 28.07
C VAL A 143 5.60 6.83 28.47
N ALA A 144 5.20 5.62 28.06
CA ALA A 144 3.95 5.01 28.47
C ALA A 144 3.87 4.83 30.00
N ALA A 145 4.97 4.42 30.64
CA ALA A 145 5.04 4.28 32.10
C ALA A 145 4.91 5.62 32.83
N VAL A 146 5.45 6.71 32.26
CA VAL A 146 5.27 8.07 32.79
C VAL A 146 3.82 8.56 32.56
N TYR A 147 3.28 8.35 31.36
CA TYR A 147 1.92 8.72 31.00
C TYR A 147 0.90 8.05 31.91
N ALA A 148 1.07 6.77 32.24
CA ALA A 148 0.20 6.01 33.14
C ALA A 148 0.12 6.62 34.56
N LYS A 149 1.14 7.37 34.99
CA LYS A 149 1.19 8.07 36.29
C LYS A 149 0.77 9.54 36.17
N SER A 150 0.53 10.03 34.96
CA SER A 150 0.21 11.43 34.69
C SER A 150 -1.24 11.76 35.02
N ARG A 151 -1.54 13.06 35.11
CA ARG A 151 -2.92 13.52 35.24
C ARG A 151 -3.80 13.18 34.04
N HIS A 152 -3.21 12.90 32.87
CA HIS A 152 -3.95 12.44 31.70
C HIS A 152 -4.58 11.06 31.97
N ALA A 153 -3.77 10.08 32.41
CA ALA A 153 -4.27 8.74 32.74
C ALA A 153 -5.15 8.74 34.02
N VAL A 154 -4.74 9.46 35.06
CA VAL A 154 -5.50 9.52 36.33
C VAL A 154 -6.88 10.16 36.15
N ALA A 155 -7.06 11.07 35.19
CA ALA A 155 -8.37 11.60 34.85
C ALA A 155 -9.27 10.53 34.20
N ALA A 156 -8.71 9.67 33.34
CA ALA A 156 -9.44 8.58 32.67
C ALA A 156 -10.08 7.57 33.64
N ASP A 157 -9.42 7.31 34.77
CA ASP A 157 -9.91 6.35 35.77
C ASP A 157 -10.97 6.94 36.71
N ARG A 158 -11.14 8.27 36.71
CA ARG A 158 -12.15 8.97 37.51
C ARG A 158 -13.49 8.98 36.79
N LYS A 159 -14.25 7.90 36.97
CA LYS A 159 -15.68 7.86 36.61
C LYS A 159 -16.45 8.95 37.37
N PRO A 160 -17.53 9.53 36.81
CA PRO A 160 -18.11 9.19 35.50
C PRO A 160 -17.72 10.11 34.34
N VAL A 161 -16.85 11.11 34.52
CA VAL A 161 -16.93 12.32 33.67
C VAL A 161 -15.78 12.54 32.68
N VAL A 162 -14.58 11.98 32.81
CA VAL A 162 -13.48 12.38 31.89
C VAL A 162 -12.66 11.19 31.40
N ASN A 163 -12.82 10.80 30.13
CA ASN A 163 -11.75 10.08 29.46
C ASN A 163 -10.59 11.08 29.29
N GLY A 164 -9.46 10.85 29.94
CA GLY A 164 -8.27 11.67 29.74
C GLY A 164 -7.75 11.57 28.31
N PRO A 165 -7.06 12.60 27.80
CA PRO A 165 -6.53 12.61 26.44
C PRO A 165 -5.45 11.54 26.29
N GLY A 166 -5.60 10.64 25.32
CA GLY A 166 -4.58 9.69 24.91
C GLY A 166 -3.51 10.35 24.04
N CYS A 167 -2.45 9.60 23.72
CA CYS A 167 -1.30 10.09 22.95
C CYS A 167 -1.73 10.80 21.66
N VAL A 168 -2.58 10.14 20.87
CA VAL A 168 -3.02 10.63 19.54
C VAL A 168 -3.96 11.82 19.61
N ASP A 169 -4.56 12.12 20.76
CA ASP A 169 -5.49 13.26 20.90
C ASP A 169 -4.75 14.61 20.85
N CYS A 170 -3.44 14.61 21.12
CA CYS A 170 -2.57 15.79 20.96
C CYS A 170 -1.45 15.59 19.92
N HIS A 171 -0.90 14.38 19.80
CA HIS A 171 0.16 14.10 18.81
C HIS A 171 -0.40 13.83 17.41
N GLY A 172 -1.70 13.56 17.27
CA GLY A 172 -2.27 13.08 16.02
C GLY A 172 -2.08 11.58 15.82
N ALA A 173 -2.87 11.00 14.91
CA ALA A 173 -2.89 9.56 14.66
C ALA A 173 -1.89 9.12 13.57
N HIS A 174 -2.05 9.64 12.34
CA HIS A 174 -1.27 9.24 11.16
C HIS A 174 -0.37 10.37 10.62
N ALA A 175 -0.13 11.40 11.43
CA ALA A 175 0.78 12.50 11.12
C ALA A 175 1.48 12.94 12.41
N ALA A 176 1.89 11.96 13.23
CA ALA A 176 2.52 12.22 14.51
C ALA A 176 3.86 12.95 14.30
N PRO A 177 4.04 14.15 14.87
CA PRO A 177 5.25 14.95 14.70
C PRO A 177 6.42 14.44 15.53
#